data_AF-A0A495YII3-F1
#
_entry.id   AF-A0A495YII3-F1
#
_cell.length_a   1.000
_cell.length_b   1.000
_cell.length_c   1.000
_cell.angle_alpha   90.00
_cell.angle_beta   90.00
_cell.angle_gamma   90.00
#
_symmetry.space_group_name_H-M   'P 1'
#
loop_
_entity.id
_entity.type
_entity.pdbx_description
1 polymer ?
#
loop_
_entity_poly.entity_id
_entity_poly.type
_entity_poly.pdbx_seq_one_letter_code
_entity_poly.pdbx_strand_id
1 'polypeptide(L)'
;MSSYKDLLAQREKLEKQIEEAKSREYAEVLNDVKQKISDYGFSLAELGLSRAKAGKVGRPRAGVAAKYRDPETGATWSGRGKPPRWIAGKDREQFAI
;
A
#
# COMPACT_ATOMS: atom_id res chain seq x y z
N MET A 1 10.91 27.63 -48.43
CA MET A 1 10.59 26.29 -47.89
C MET A 1 11.42 26.11 -46.64
N SER A 2 10.84 25.63 -45.54
CA SER A 2 11.59 25.33 -44.31
C SER A 2 12.68 24.31 -44.61
N SER A 3 13.91 24.56 -44.16
CA SER A 3 15.00 23.60 -44.34
C SER A 3 14.70 22.32 -43.58
N TYR A 4 15.21 21.18 -44.06
CA TYR A 4 15.11 19.90 -43.34
C TYR A 4 15.61 20.01 -41.88
N LYS A 5 16.65 20.82 -41.64
CA LYS A 5 17.16 21.10 -40.29
C LYS A 5 16.17 21.92 -39.44
N ASP A 6 15.45 22.87 -40.04
CA ASP A 6 14.47 23.69 -39.34
C ASP A 6 13.25 22.85 -38.91
N LEU A 7 12.82 21.91 -39.76
CA LEU A 7 11.74 20.98 -39.45
C LEU A 7 12.11 20.03 -38.31
N LEU A 8 13.36 19.56 -38.24
CA LEU A 8 13.85 18.75 -37.12
C LEU A 8 13.86 19.55 -35.80
N ALA A 9 14.35 20.79 -35.82
CA ALA A 9 14.36 21.64 -34.63
C ALA A 9 12.93 21.97 -34.13
N GLN A 10 11.99 22.19 -35.05
CA GLN A 10 10.57 22.35 -34.69
C GLN A 10 9.98 21.08 -34.08
N ARG A 11 10.35 19.89 -34.57
CA ARG A 11 9.88 18.62 -34.02
C ARG A 11 10.34 18.41 -32.57
N GLU A 12 11.62 18.66 -32.28
CA GLU A 12 12.15 18.50 -30.92
C GLU A 12 11.45 19.47 -29.95
N LYS A 13 11.22 20.71 -30.40
CA LYS A 13 10.50 21.72 -29.59
C LYS A 13 9.05 21.28 -29.30
N LEU A 14 8.36 20.74 -30.30
CA LEU A 14 7.00 20.22 -30.13
C LEU A 14 6.98 18.99 -29.24
N GLU A 15 7.93 18.07 -29.37
CA GLU A 15 8.04 16.90 -28.49
C GLU A 15 8.24 17.32 -27.02
N LYS A 16 9.10 18.31 -26.74
CA LYS A 16 9.26 18.87 -25.38
C LYS A 16 7.96 19.46 -24.85
N GLN A 17 7.24 20.22 -25.66
CA GLN A 17 5.96 20.80 -25.25
C GLN A 17 4.89 19.73 -25.00
N ILE A 18 4.86 18.67 -25.80
CA ILE A 18 3.96 17.54 -25.63
C ILE A 18 4.27 16.80 -24.32
N GLU A 19 5.54 16.56 -24.02
CA GLU A 19 5.94 15.87 -22.80
C GLU A 19 5.59 16.70 -21.55
N GLU A 20 5.84 18.01 -21.61
CA GLU A 20 5.49 18.92 -20.53
C GLU A 20 3.97 18.96 -20.30
N ALA A 21 3.17 19.07 -21.37
CA ALA A 21 1.71 19.02 -21.30
C ALA A 21 1.21 17.67 -20.71
N LYS A 22 1.74 16.55 -21.20
CA LYS A 22 1.42 15.21 -20.69
C LYS A 22 1.74 15.07 -19.21
N SER A 23 2.90 15.56 -18.77
CA SER A 23 3.31 15.43 -17.37
C SER A 23 2.38 16.21 -16.41
N ARG A 24 1.92 17.39 -16.84
CA ARG A 24 0.98 18.23 -16.10
C ARG A 24 -0.40 17.57 -16.06
N GLU A 25 -0.95 17.19 -17.21
CA GLU A 25 -2.25 16.52 -17.29
C GLU A 25 -2.25 15.20 -16.52
N TYR A 26 -1.18 14.42 -16.62
CA TYR A 26 -1.05 13.15 -15.89
C TYR A 26 -1.06 13.36 -14.37
N ALA A 27 -0.35 14.37 -13.86
CA ALA A 27 -0.31 14.66 -12.43
C ALA A 27 -1.69 15.11 -11.91
N GLU A 28 -2.40 15.93 -12.67
CA GLU A 28 -3.76 16.39 -12.32
C GLU A 28 -4.76 15.22 -12.32
N VAL A 29 -4.79 14.41 -13.38
CA VAL A 29 -5.66 13.23 -13.47
C VAL A 29 -5.34 12.23 -12.37
N LEU A 30 -4.07 12.01 -12.06
CA LEU A 30 -3.67 11.10 -10.98
C LEU A 30 -4.17 11.59 -9.61
N ASN A 31 -4.17 12.90 -9.38
CA ASN A 31 -4.66 13.47 -8.13
C ASN A 31 -6.20 13.35 -8.03
N ASP A 32 -6.92 13.66 -9.11
CA ASP A 32 -8.38 13.49 -9.19
C ASP A 32 -8.79 12.04 -8.95
N VAL A 33 -8.08 11.07 -9.57
CA VAL A 33 -8.32 9.65 -9.34
C VAL A 33 -8.05 9.27 -7.88
N LYS A 34 -6.97 9.77 -7.27
CA LYS A 34 -6.68 9.51 -5.84
C LYS A 34 -7.76 10.09 -4.91
N GLN A 35 -8.27 11.28 -5.22
CA GLN A 35 -9.36 11.90 -4.46
C GLN A 35 -10.63 11.08 -4.58
N LYS A 36 -11.05 10.72 -5.81
CA LYS A 36 -12.21 9.85 -6.03
C LYS A 36 -12.08 8.49 -5.35
N ILE A 37 -10.89 7.90 -5.35
CA ILE A 37 -10.62 6.66 -4.62
C ILE A 37 -10.85 6.85 -3.12
N SER A 38 -10.42 7.99 -2.56
CA SER A 38 -10.55 8.29 -1.14
C SER A 38 -11.99 8.62 -0.74
N ASP A 39 -12.69 9.46 -1.52
CA ASP A 39 -14.05 9.92 -1.23
C ASP A 39 -15.08 8.79 -1.29
N TYR A 40 -14.94 7.90 -2.28
CA TYR A 40 -15.84 6.77 -2.47
C TYR A 40 -15.32 5.48 -1.82
N GLY A 41 -14.13 5.52 -1.20
CA GLY A 41 -13.53 4.38 -0.52
C GLY A 41 -13.20 3.19 -1.43
N PHE A 42 -12.95 3.43 -2.71
CA PHE A 42 -12.60 2.36 -3.65
C PHE A 42 -11.29 1.69 -3.23
N SER A 43 -11.31 0.36 -3.14
CA SER A 43 -10.09 -0.39 -2.94
C SER A 43 -9.37 -0.67 -4.26
N LEU A 44 -8.05 -0.85 -4.24
CA LEU A 44 -7.30 -1.36 -5.39
C LEU A 44 -7.83 -2.72 -5.90
N ALA A 45 -8.58 -3.45 -5.07
CA ALA A 45 -9.19 -4.73 -5.43
C ALA A 45 -10.44 -4.52 -6.32
N GLU A 46 -11.28 -3.54 -5.99
CA GLU A 46 -12.45 -3.18 -6.79
C GLU A 46 -12.09 -2.55 -8.12
N LEU A 47 -10.95 -1.84 -8.19
CA LEU A 47 -10.40 -1.30 -9.43
C LEU A 47 -9.71 -2.36 -10.30
N GLY A 48 -9.65 -3.63 -9.88
CA GLY A 48 -8.97 -4.71 -10.61
C GLY A 48 -7.45 -4.55 -10.73
N LEU A 49 -6.86 -3.58 -10.03
CA LEU A 49 -5.43 -3.22 -10.05
C LEU A 49 -4.62 -3.95 -8.96
N SER A 50 -5.30 -4.68 -8.08
CA SER A 50 -4.64 -5.58 -7.15
C SER A 50 -3.97 -6.70 -7.93
N ARG A 51 -2.66 -6.59 -8.13
CA ARG A 51 -1.82 -7.78 -8.36
C ARG A 51 -2.10 -8.71 -7.20
N ALA A 52 -2.88 -9.74 -7.46
CA ALA A 52 -3.01 -10.85 -6.55
C ALA A 52 -1.60 -11.40 -6.31
N LYS A 53 -0.96 -10.98 -5.20
CA LYS A 53 -0.06 -11.90 -4.53
C LYS A 53 -0.96 -13.04 -4.10
N ALA A 54 -0.87 -14.14 -4.86
CA ALA A 54 -1.31 -15.45 -4.42
C ALA A 54 -0.70 -15.69 -3.04
N GLY A 55 -1.48 -15.43 -2.00
CA GLY A 55 -0.95 -15.23 -0.65
C GLY A 55 -2.03 -14.78 0.31
N LYS A 56 -3.09 -15.59 0.43
CA LYS A 56 -4.09 -15.56 1.51
C LYS A 56 -4.67 -14.17 1.81
N VAL A 57 -5.71 -13.78 1.07
CA VAL A 57 -6.80 -12.96 1.64
C VAL A 57 -7.55 -13.84 2.63
N GLY A 58 -6.96 -14.04 3.81
CA GLY A 58 -7.77 -14.28 4.99
C GLY A 58 -8.52 -12.99 5.25
N ARG A 59 -9.86 -13.07 5.28
CA ARG A 59 -10.75 -12.14 6.00
C ARG A 59 -9.97 -11.50 7.17
N PRO A 60 -10.09 -10.19 7.46
CA PRO A 60 -9.55 -9.67 8.70
C PRO A 60 -10.31 -10.37 9.83
N ARG A 61 -9.79 -11.51 10.28
CA ARG A 61 -10.19 -12.11 11.54
C ARG A 61 -9.76 -11.05 12.51
N ALA A 62 -10.74 -10.36 13.12
CA ALA A 62 -10.53 -9.56 14.29
C ALA A 62 -9.55 -10.34 15.17
N GLY A 63 -8.29 -9.88 15.19
CA GLY A 63 -7.25 -10.57 15.92
C GLY A 63 -7.72 -10.57 17.35
N VAL A 64 -7.92 -11.75 17.93
CA VAL A 64 -8.23 -11.85 19.35
C VAL A 64 -7.16 -11.04 20.06
N ALA A 65 -7.57 -10.00 20.79
CA ALA A 65 -6.66 -9.06 21.42
C ALA A 65 -5.57 -9.84 22.16
N ALA A 66 -4.30 -9.46 21.93
CA ALA A 66 -3.19 -10.02 22.66
C ALA A 66 -3.43 -9.75 24.15
N LYS A 67 -3.60 -10.81 24.94
CA LYS A 67 -3.82 -10.69 26.38
C LYS A 67 -2.50 -10.68 27.15
N TYR A 68 -1.45 -11.26 26.55
CA TYR A 68 -0.14 -11.38 27.17
C TYR A 68 0.98 -10.92 26.22
N ARG A 69 2.04 -10.31 26.76
CA ARG A 69 3.26 -9.86 26.08
C ARG A 69 4.52 -10.27 26.82
N ASP A 70 5.50 -10.72 26.08
CA ASP A 70 6.85 -11.02 26.56
C ASP A 70 7.64 -9.72 26.78
N PRO A 71 8.17 -9.44 27.99
CA PRO A 71 9.00 -8.26 28.26
C PRO A 71 10.36 -8.30 27.57
N GLU A 72 10.89 -9.50 27.27
CA GLU A 72 12.23 -9.63 26.68
C GLU A 72 12.20 -9.51 25.15
N THR A 73 11.23 -10.16 24.50
CA THR A 73 11.16 -10.23 23.04
C THR A 73 10.04 -9.40 22.42
N GLY A 74 9.10 -8.90 23.23
CA GLY A 74 7.90 -8.21 22.75
C GLY A 74 6.88 -9.13 22.07
N ALA A 75 7.08 -10.45 22.06
CA ALA A 75 6.15 -11.39 21.48
C ALA A 75 4.79 -11.38 22.22
N THR A 76 3.69 -11.41 21.49
CA THR A 76 2.34 -11.34 22.06
C THR A 76 1.57 -12.64 21.91
N TRP A 77 0.75 -12.99 22.90
CA TRP A 77 -0.11 -14.17 22.87
C TRP A 77 -1.53 -13.84 23.34
N SER A 78 -2.54 -14.29 22.58
CA SER A 78 -3.95 -14.02 22.84
C SER A 78 -4.57 -14.91 23.94
N GLY A 79 -3.78 -15.79 24.57
CA GLY A 79 -4.27 -16.75 25.56
C GLY A 79 -5.07 -17.91 24.97
N ARG A 80 -5.25 -17.97 23.64
CA ARG A 80 -5.89 -19.09 22.94
C ARG A 80 -4.85 -19.98 22.28
N GLY A 81 -5.02 -21.31 22.41
CA GLY A 81 -4.15 -22.31 21.81
C GLY A 81 -2.97 -22.72 22.71
N LYS A 82 -1.93 -23.32 22.11
CA LYS A 82 -0.74 -23.77 22.85
C LYS A 82 0.07 -22.54 23.31
N PRO A 83 0.41 -22.41 24.60
CA PRO A 83 1.19 -21.30 25.10
C PRO A 83 2.60 -21.30 24.48
N PRO A 84 3.13 -20.13 24.09
CA PRO A 84 4.53 -19.96 23.72
C PRO A 84 5.49 -20.33 24.85
N ARG A 85 6.73 -20.69 24.51
CA ARG A 85 7.76 -21.12 25.49
C ARG A 85 8.06 -20.09 26.58
N TRP A 86 7.88 -18.79 26.30
CA TRP A 86 8.17 -17.72 27.25
C TRP A 86 7.14 -17.60 28.38
N ILE A 87 5.87 -17.97 28.14
CA ILE A 87 4.79 -17.97 29.15
C ILE A 87 4.39 -19.39 29.61
N ALA A 88 4.78 -20.43 28.88
CA ALA A 88 4.49 -21.81 29.24
C ALA A 88 5.16 -22.17 30.58
N GLY A 89 4.35 -22.49 31.60
CA GLY A 89 4.83 -22.89 32.93
C GLY A 89 5.21 -21.74 33.86
N LYS A 90 5.08 -20.49 33.42
CA LYS A 90 5.25 -19.29 34.26
C LYS A 90 3.89 -18.73 34.69
N ASP A 91 3.90 -17.86 35.69
CA ASP A 91 2.72 -17.09 36.06
C ASP A 91 2.34 -16.14 34.93
N ARG A 92 1.11 -16.29 34.44
CA ARG A 92 0.63 -15.61 33.23
C ARG A 92 0.27 -14.16 33.52
N GLU A 93 -0.05 -13.82 34.76
CA GLU A 93 -0.43 -12.46 35.14
C GLU A 93 0.73 -11.46 35.00
N GLN A 94 1.96 -11.93 35.17
CA GLN A 94 3.17 -11.12 34.99
C GLN A 94 3.40 -10.65 33.55
N PHE A 95 2.77 -11.34 32.59
CA PHE A 95 2.88 -11.04 31.17
C PHE A 95 1.60 -10.38 30.64
N ALA A 96 0.60 -10.09 31.46
CA ALA A 96 -0.64 -9.48 31.00
C ALA A 96 -0.40 -8.05 30.48
N ILE A 97 -1.02 -7.70 29.35
CA ILE A 97 -1.02 -6.34 28.79
C ILE A 97 -2.18 -5.56 29.37
#